data_AF-A0A3P2ADD2-F1
#
_entry.id   AF-A0A3P2ADD2-F1
#
_cell.length_a   1.000
_cell.length_b   1.000
_cell.length_c   1.000
_cell.angle_alpha   90.00
_cell.angle_beta   90.00
_cell.angle_gamma   90.00
#
_symmetry.space_group_name_H-M   'P 1'
#
loop_
_entity.id
_entity.type
_entity.pdbx_description
1 polymer ?
#
loop_
_entity_poly.entity_id
_entity_poly.type
_entity_poly.pdbx_seq_one_letter_code
_entity_poly.pdbx_strand_id
1 'polypeptide(L)'
;MDNKTELQKVKAEIESKQEEKEKYEKKLAQLQNREKQLKKMASLKERKKRSHRLIERGAILESFIEGASDKSNGEIKDILQKLFQKAD
;
A
#
# COMPACT_ATOMS: atom_id res chain seq x y z
N MET A 1 0.67 -59.96 16.38
CA MET A 1 1.00 -58.85 17.32
C MET A 1 0.97 -57.52 16.58
N ASP A 2 0.09 -57.37 15.58
CA ASP A 2 0.34 -56.46 14.47
C ASP A 2 -0.40 -55.13 14.61
N ASN A 3 -1.59 -55.15 15.21
CA ASN A 3 -2.42 -53.95 15.33
C ASN A 3 -1.83 -52.88 16.27
N LYS A 4 -1.09 -53.27 17.33
CA LYS A 4 -0.48 -52.29 18.25
C LYS A 4 0.63 -51.49 17.57
N THR A 5 1.42 -52.16 16.73
CA THR A 5 2.53 -51.58 15.98
C THR A 5 2.01 -50.67 14.86
N GLU A 6 0.97 -51.10 14.14
CA GLU A 6 0.24 -50.27 13.16
C GLU A 6 -0.31 -48.99 13.81
N LEU A 7 -0.95 -49.11 14.98
CA LEU A 7 -1.53 -47.96 15.69
C LEU A 7 -0.45 -46.94 16.14
N GLN A 8 0.73 -47.43 16.53
CA GLN A 8 1.87 -46.57 16.87
C GLN A 8 2.43 -45.84 15.64
N LYS A 9 2.54 -46.51 14.49
CA LYS A 9 2.97 -45.88 13.24
C LYS A 9 2.02 -44.78 12.79
N VAL A 10 0.70 -45.07 12.81
CA VAL A 10 -0.33 -44.07 12.44
C VAL A 10 -0.28 -42.86 13.37
N LYS A 11 -0.08 -43.06 14.68
CA LYS A 11 0.07 -41.95 15.63
C LYS A 11 1.28 -41.07 15.30
N ALA A 12 2.44 -41.67 15.03
CA ALA A 12 3.65 -40.93 14.66
C ALA A 12 3.47 -40.16 13.34
N GLU A 13 2.76 -40.74 12.36
CA GLU A 13 2.48 -40.07 11.10
C GLU A 13 1.52 -38.88 11.27
N ILE A 14 0.49 -39.02 12.13
CA ILE A 14 -0.41 -37.91 12.47
C ILE A 14 0.35 -36.77 13.14
N GLU A 15 1.22 -37.08 14.11
CA GLU A 15 2.03 -36.10 14.81
C GLU A 15 2.96 -35.34 13.85
N SER A 16 3.66 -36.07 12.97
CA SER A 16 4.51 -35.47 11.94
C SER A 16 3.74 -34.56 10.97
N LYS A 17 2.55 -34.98 10.51
CA LYS A 17 1.71 -34.15 9.64
C LYS A 17 1.16 -32.93 10.35
N GLN A 18 0.89 -33.04 11.66
CA GLN A 18 0.44 -31.91 12.47
C GLN A 18 1.54 -30.85 12.59
N GLU A 19 2.79 -31.26 12.85
CA GLU A 19 3.94 -30.34 12.88
C GLU A 19 4.17 -29.66 11.51
N GLU A 20 4.05 -30.43 10.42
CA GLU A 20 4.21 -29.90 9.07
C GLU A 20 3.12 -28.87 8.75
N LYS A 21 1.87 -29.17 9.15
CA LYS A 21 0.74 -28.24 9.02
C LYS A 21 1.00 -26.93 9.78
N GLU A 22 1.41 -26.99 11.04
CA GLU A 22 1.72 -25.79 11.83
C GLU A 22 2.85 -24.96 11.20
N LYS A 23 3.86 -25.61 10.65
CA LYS A 23 4.96 -24.95 9.94
C LYS A 23 4.44 -24.21 8.71
N TYR A 24 3.57 -24.82 7.91
CA TYR A 24 3.00 -24.16 6.74
C TYR A 24 2.03 -23.04 7.11
N GLU A 25 1.24 -23.18 8.17
CA GLU A 25 0.35 -22.12 8.66
C GLU A 25 1.16 -20.88 9.09
N LYS A 26 2.26 -21.07 9.82
CA LYS A 26 3.19 -19.99 10.17
C LYS A 26 3.78 -19.32 8.94
N LYS A 27 4.20 -20.11 7.94
CA LYS A 27 4.75 -19.59 6.68
C LYS A 27 3.71 -18.81 5.89
N LEU A 28 2.46 -19.28 5.85
CA LEU A 28 1.36 -18.60 5.19
C LEU A 28 1.07 -17.24 5.84
N ALA A 29 1.01 -17.19 7.17
CA ALA A 29 0.82 -15.93 7.90
C ALA A 29 1.97 -14.93 7.61
N GLN A 30 3.21 -15.39 7.55
CA GLN A 30 4.36 -14.55 7.19
C GLN A 30 4.24 -14.00 5.76
N LEU A 31 3.86 -14.82 4.79
CA LEU A 31 3.68 -14.40 3.40
C LEU A 31 2.54 -13.38 3.26
N GLN A 32 1.41 -13.60 3.94
CA GLN A 32 0.30 -12.64 3.96
C GLN A 32 0.70 -11.29 4.56
N ASN A 33 1.50 -11.29 5.62
CA ASN A 33 2.03 -10.06 6.21
C ASN A 33 3.00 -9.35 5.25
N ARG A 34 3.84 -10.10 4.53
CA ARG A 34 4.74 -9.54 3.53
C ARG A 34 3.98 -8.91 2.36
N GLU A 35 2.91 -9.55 1.90
CA GLU A 35 2.05 -9.02 0.85
C GLU A 35 1.40 -7.69 1.27
N LYS A 36 0.86 -7.62 2.50
CA LYS A 36 0.28 -6.39 3.06
C LYS A 36 1.31 -5.26 3.12
N GLN A 37 2.54 -5.55 3.55
CA GLN A 37 3.63 -4.57 3.57
C GLN A 37 3.95 -4.05 2.17
N LEU A 38 4.08 -4.94 1.18
CA LEU A 38 4.38 -4.56 -0.20
C LEU A 38 3.29 -3.67 -0.81
N LYS A 39 2.01 -4.00 -0.60
CA LYS A 39 0.87 -3.17 -1.03
C LYS A 39 0.93 -1.77 -0.40
N LYS A 40 1.25 -1.68 0.89
CA LYS A 40 1.41 -0.39 1.59
C LYS A 40 2.57 0.43 1.01
N MET A 41 3.72 -0.20 0.76
CA MET A 41 4.88 0.46 0.17
C MET A 41 4.58 1.00 -1.24
N ALA A 42 3.89 0.23 -2.08
CA ALA A 42 3.49 0.68 -3.41
C ALA A 42 2.55 1.89 -3.33
N SER A 43 1.55 1.85 -2.45
CA SER A 43 0.64 2.99 -2.23
C SER A 43 1.36 4.25 -1.76
N LEU A 44 2.33 4.11 -0.85
CA LEU A 44 3.15 5.24 -0.38
C LEU A 44 4.03 5.82 -1.48
N LYS A 45 4.62 4.98 -2.33
CA LYS A 45 5.43 5.42 -3.46
C LYS A 45 4.61 6.25 -4.45
N GLU A 46 3.40 5.79 -4.78
CA GLU A 46 2.49 6.53 -5.66
C GLU A 46 2.04 7.85 -5.03
N ARG A 47 1.72 7.86 -3.73
CA ARG A 47 1.40 9.10 -3.00
C ARG A 47 2.57 10.09 -3.02
N LYS A 48 3.81 9.62 -2.81
CA LYS A 48 5.01 10.47 -2.86
C LYS A 48 5.21 11.05 -4.26
N LYS A 49 5.08 10.24 -5.31
CA LYS A 49 5.16 10.70 -6.70
C LYS A 49 4.09 11.74 -7.03
N ARG A 50 2.85 11.51 -6.60
CA ARG A 50 1.75 12.48 -6.74
C ARG A 50 2.05 13.78 -6.00
N SER A 51 2.49 13.71 -4.74
CA SER A 51 2.79 14.89 -3.94
C SER A 51 3.92 15.72 -4.55
N HIS A 52 5.00 15.07 -4.97
CA HIS A 52 6.11 15.74 -5.65
C HIS A 52 5.64 16.47 -6.90
N ARG A 53 4.89 15.78 -7.77
CA ARG A 53 4.30 16.37 -8.97
C ARG A 53 3.38 17.55 -8.66
N LEU A 54 2.56 17.47 -7.60
CA LEU A 54 1.65 18.55 -7.22
C LEU A 54 2.40 19.77 -6.68
N ILE A 55 3.47 19.57 -5.92
CA ILE A 55 4.31 20.66 -5.41
C ILE A 55 5.03 21.36 -6.56
N GLU A 56 5.69 20.61 -7.44
CA GLU A 56 6.39 21.20 -8.60
C GLU A 56 5.45 21.97 -9.51
N ARG A 57 4.29 21.37 -9.84
CA ARG A 57 3.28 22.05 -10.66
C ARG A 57 2.64 23.23 -9.94
N GLY A 58 2.44 23.14 -8.63
CA GLY A 58 1.96 24.24 -7.80
C GLY A 58 2.92 25.43 -7.84
N ALA A 59 4.21 25.19 -7.64
CA ALA A 59 5.24 26.22 -7.71
C ALA A 59 5.32 26.88 -9.10
N ILE A 60 5.21 26.09 -10.17
CA ILE A 60 5.12 26.63 -11.54
C ILE A 60 3.89 27.53 -11.69
N LEU A 61 2.72 27.10 -11.22
CA LEU A 61 1.50 27.91 -11.31
C LEU A 61 1.59 29.20 -10.48
N GLU A 62 2.12 29.12 -9.27
CA GLU A 62 2.34 30.28 -8.40
C GLU A 62 3.30 31.29 -9.03
N SER A 63 4.32 30.83 -9.78
CA SER A 63 5.26 31.72 -10.46
C SER A 63 4.64 32.61 -11.53
N PHE A 64 3.46 32.26 -12.04
CA PHE A 64 2.70 33.07 -13.01
C PHE A 64 1.75 34.08 -12.36
N ILE A 65 1.59 34.03 -11.03
CA ILE A 65 0.63 34.85 -10.30
C ILE A 65 1.39 35.85 -9.43
N GLU A 66 1.23 37.14 -9.72
CA GLU A 66 1.86 38.20 -8.91
C GLU A 66 1.30 38.21 -7.48
N GLY A 67 2.22 38.23 -6.50
CA GLY A 67 1.87 38.16 -5.09
C GLY A 67 1.20 36.84 -4.69
N ALA A 68 1.47 35.73 -5.38
CA ALA A 68 0.84 34.43 -5.10
C ALA A 68 1.01 33.98 -3.64
N SER A 69 2.17 34.24 -3.03
CA SER A 69 2.48 33.89 -1.64
C SER A 69 1.58 34.57 -0.61
N ASP A 70 1.05 35.74 -0.95
CA ASP A 70 0.20 36.55 -0.06
C ASP A 70 -1.29 36.26 -0.28
N LYS A 71 -1.63 35.43 -1.27
CA LYS A 71 -2.99 35.06 -1.62
C LYS A 71 -3.39 33.77 -0.93
N SER A 72 -4.65 33.70 -0.50
CA SER A 72 -5.23 32.48 -0.01
C SER A 72 -5.44 31.44 -1.13
N ASN A 73 -5.54 30.17 -0.77
CA ASN A 73 -5.88 29.10 -1.71
C ASN A 73 -7.21 29.35 -2.45
N GLY A 74 -8.16 30.05 -1.82
CA GLY A 74 -9.43 30.44 -2.44
C GLY A 74 -9.22 31.45 -3.56
N GLU A 75 -8.45 32.52 -3.30
CA GLU A 75 -8.15 33.53 -4.31
C GLU A 75 -7.33 32.96 -5.47
N ILE A 76 -6.34 32.10 -5.20
CA ILE A 76 -5.60 31.39 -6.24
C ILE A 76 -6.54 30.54 -7.10
N LYS A 77 -7.46 29.79 -6.48
CA LYS A 77 -8.45 29.00 -7.20
C LYS A 77 -9.36 29.86 -8.08
N ASP A 78 -9.85 30.99 -7.57
CA ASP A 78 -10.71 31.91 -8.31
C ASP A 78 -9.97 32.53 -9.52
N ILE A 79 -8.70 32.91 -9.34
CA ILE A 79 -7.84 33.38 -10.43
C ILE A 79 -7.68 32.29 -11.50
N LEU A 80 -7.32 31.06 -11.10
CA LEU A 80 -7.16 29.95 -12.04
C LEU A 80 -8.46 29.59 -12.75
N GLN A 81 -9.60 29.61 -12.06
CA GLN A 81 -10.91 29.35 -12.68
C GLN A 81 -11.31 30.43 -13.70
N LYS A 82 -10.98 31.70 -13.44
CA LYS A 82 -11.18 32.78 -14.42
C LYS A 82 -10.25 32.66 -15.62
N LEU A 83 -8.98 32.32 -15.40
CA LEU A 83 -7.98 32.16 -16.47
C LEU A 83 -8.26 30.95 -17.38
N PHE A 84 -8.70 29.84 -16.79
CA PHE A 84 -8.98 28.59 -17.49
C PHE A 84 -10.47 28.32 -17.60
N GLN A 85 -11.31 29.37 -17.73
CA GLN A 85 -12.74 29.18 -18.02
C GLN A 85 -12.85 28.13 -19.13
N LYS A 86 -13.48 27.00 -18.81
CA LYS A 86 -13.74 25.96 -19.81
C LYS A 86 -14.56 26.63 -20.89
N ALA A 87 -14.00 26.74 -22.08
CA ALA A 87 -14.84 26.79 -23.27
C ALA A 87 -15.65 25.51 -23.23
N ASP A 88 -16.97 25.64 -23.07
CA ASP A 88 -17.91 24.52 -23.17
C ASP A 88 -17.78 23.83 -24.54
#